data_AF-X1R8C7-F1
#
_entry.id   AF-X1R8C7-F1
#
_cell.length_a   1.000
_cell.length_b   1.000
_cell.length_c   1.000
_cell.angle_alpha   90.00
_cell.angle_beta   90.00
_cell.angle_gamma   90.00
#
_symmetry.space_group_name_H-M   'P 1'
#
loop_
_entity.id
_entity.type
_entity.pdbx_description
1 polymer ?
#
loop_
_entity_poly.entity_id
_entity_poly.type
_entity_poly.pdbx_seq_one_letter_code
_entity_poly.pdbx_strand_id
1 'polypeptide(L)' 'MAKQPEMEKNEKIIIELLTEHKKLKPLKIMDLSGLSSHKVYDVISNDNVFSININGEVVLKNGE' A
#
# COMPACT_ATOMS: atom_id res chain seq x y z
N MET A 1 -16.48 -8.68 -13.51
CA MET A 1 -15.80 -7.42 -13.18
C MET A 1 -14.30 -7.69 -13.24
N ALA A 2 -13.61 -7.20 -14.27
CA ALA A 2 -12.15 -7.35 -14.35
C ALA A 2 -11.54 -6.40 -13.32
N LYS A 3 -10.80 -6.94 -12.33
CA LYS A 3 -9.88 -6.13 -11.53
C LYS A 3 -8.96 -5.43 -12.53
N GLN A 4 -8.89 -4.11 -12.45
CA GLN A 4 -8.14 -3.34 -13.43
C GLN A 4 -6.66 -3.66 -13.27
N PRO A 5 -5.93 -3.99 -14.35
CA PRO A 5 -4.51 -4.36 -14.28
C PRO A 5 -3.62 -3.23 -13.73
N GLU A 6 -4.12 -2.00 -13.67
CA GLU A 6 -3.46 -0.88 -13.01
C GLU A 6 -3.47 -1.01 -11.47
N MET A 7 -4.55 -1.51 -10.88
CA MET A 7 -4.68 -1.66 -9.42
C MET A 7 -3.69 -2.71 -8.90
N GLU A 8 -3.55 -3.83 -9.60
CA GLU A 8 -2.59 -4.90 -9.25
C GLU A 8 -1.13 -4.42 -9.35
N LYS A 9 -0.81 -3.57 -10.33
CA LYS A 9 0.52 -2.95 -10.43
C LYS A 9 0.81 -2.03 -9.25
N ASN A 10 -0.14 -1.17 -8.89
CA ASN A 10 0.02 -0.26 -7.75
C ASN A 10 0.14 -1.03 -6.43
N GLU A 11 -0.66 -2.09 -6.27
CA GLU A 11 -0.59 -3.01 -5.12
C GLU A 11 0.81 -3.62 -4.99
N LYS A 12 1.36 -4.14 -6.10
CA LYS A 12 2.70 -4.72 -6.12
C LYS A 12 3.79 -3.72 -5.69
N ILE A 13 3.73 -2.48 -6.19
CA ILE A 13 4.69 -1.42 -5.82
C ILE A 13 4.64 -1.15 -4.32
N ILE A 14 3.45 -1.02 -3.74
CA ILE A 14 3.29 -0.75 -2.30
C ILE A 14 3.73 -1.96 -1.47
N ILE A 15 3.46 -3.19 -1.93
CA ILE A 15 3.96 -4.41 -1.30
C ILE A 15 5.49 -4.44 -1.27
N GLU A 16 6.17 -4.14 -2.38
CA GLU A 16 7.64 -4.11 -2.42
C GLU A 16 8.20 -3.07 -1.43
N LEU A 17 7.65 -1.85 -1.43
CA LEU A 17 8.05 -0.80 -0.48
C LEU A 17 7.87 -1.21 0.99
N LEU A 18 6.73 -1.83 1.31
CA LEU A 18 6.48 -2.30 2.68
C LEU A 18 7.29 -3.54 3.04
N THR A 19 7.71 -4.33 2.06
CA THR A 19 8.63 -5.47 2.28
C THR A 19 10.03 -4.97 2.67
N GLU A 20 10.53 -3.92 2.01
CA GLU A 20 11.84 -3.33 2.31
C GLU A 20 11.84 -2.53 3.63
N HIS A 21 10.79 -1.73 3.87
CA HIS A 21 10.73 -0.81 5.00
C HIS A 21 9.96 -1.35 6.22
N LYS A 22 9.31 -2.52 6.11
CA LYS A 22 8.37 -3.14 7.06
C LYS A 22 7.07 -2.37 7.31
N LYS A 23 7.16 -1.03 7.45
CA LYS A 23 6.04 -0.14 7.72
C LYS A 23 6.32 1.26 7.20
N LEU A 24 5.32 1.90 6.60
CA LEU A 24 5.45 3.25 6.07
C LEU A 24 4.17 4.05 6.29
N LYS A 25 4.29 5.34 6.58
CA LYS A 25 3.12 6.24 6.54
C LYS A 25 2.61 6.38 5.11
N PRO A 26 1.29 6.56 4.88
CA PRO A 26 0.73 6.77 3.55
C PRO A 26 1.44 7.89 2.77
N LEU A 27 1.80 8.97 3.48
CA LEU A 27 2.61 10.08 2.94
C LEU A 27 3.94 9.62 2.36
N LYS A 28 4.65 8.72 3.05
CA LYS A 28 5.93 8.21 2.59
C LYS A 28 5.77 7.19 1.46
N ILE A 29 4.69 6.42 1.48
CA ILE A 29 4.34 5.51 0.37
C ILE A 29 4.08 6.33 -0.90
N MET A 30 3.32 7.43 -0.83
CA MET A 30 3.11 8.34 -1.97
C MET A 30 4.43 8.87 -2.54
N ASP A 31 5.31 9.35 -1.67
CA ASP A 31 6.63 9.89 -2.02
C ASP A 31 7.54 8.84 -2.70
N LEU A 32 7.61 7.63 -2.15
CA LEU A 32 8.49 6.56 -2.65
C LEU A 32 7.92 5.83 -3.87
N SER A 33 6.60 5.61 -3.91
CA SER A 33 5.95 4.92 -5.05
C SER A 33 5.71 5.82 -6.25
N GLY A 34 5.75 7.15 -6.07
CA GLY A 34 5.35 8.12 -7.09
C GLY A 34 3.85 8.09 -7.41
N LEU A 35 3.05 7.35 -6.62
CA LEU A 35 1.62 7.24 -6.81
C LEU A 35 0.89 8.45 -6.22
N SER A 36 -0.15 8.91 -6.93
CA SER A 36 -1.06 9.92 -6.40
C SER A 36 -1.76 9.43 -5.14
N SER A 37 -2.15 10.37 -4.26
CA SER A 37 -2.88 10.08 -3.03
C SER A 37 -4.08 9.17 -3.25
N HIS A 38 -4.91 9.46 -4.24
CA HIS A 38 -6.06 8.63 -4.56
C HIS A 38 -5.68 7.17 -4.82
N LYS A 39 -4.61 6.90 -5.60
CA LYS A 39 -4.15 5.53 -5.91
C LYS A 39 -3.60 4.82 -4.67
N VAL A 40 -2.84 5.53 -3.83
CA VAL A 40 -2.34 4.96 -2.58
C VAL A 40 -3.50 4.61 -1.65
N TYR A 41 -4.45 5.54 -1.45
CA TYR A 41 -5.62 5.28 -0.62
C TYR A 41 -6.49 4.15 -1.17
N ASP A 42 -6.69 4.08 -2.48
CA ASP A 42 -7.47 3.02 -3.14
C ASP A 42 -6.85 1.63 -2.88
N VAL A 43 -5.51 1.53 -2.99
CA VAL A 43 -4.77 0.30 -2.70
C VAL A 43 -4.77 -0.04 -1.20
N ILE A 44 -4.42 0.90 -0.31
CA ILE A 44 -4.34 0.61 1.13
C ILE A 44 -5.72 0.41 1.77
N SER A 45 -6.81 0.87 1.13
CA SER A 45 -8.17 0.55 1.56
C SER A 45 -8.53 -0.93 1.37
N ASN A 46 -7.71 -1.68 0.62
CA ASN A 46 -7.80 -3.12 0.52
C ASN A 46 -7.33 -3.78 1.84
N ASP A 47 -8.23 -3.84 2.81
CA ASP A 47 -8.02 -4.44 4.14
C ASP A 47 -7.61 -5.93 4.08
N ASN A 48 -7.73 -6.59 2.93
CA ASN A 48 -7.26 -7.98 2.77
C ASN A 48 -5.73 -8.10 2.73
N VAL A 49 -5.02 -7.04 2.30
CA VAL A 49 -3.56 -7.07 2.10
C VAL A 49 -2.86 -6.15 3.09
N PHE A 50 -3.44 -4.98 3.35
CA PHE A 50 -2.82 -3.94 4.15
C PHE A 50 -3.54 -3.76 5.49
N SER A 51 -2.82 -3.23 6.47
CA SER A 51 -3.37 -2.76 7.75
C SER A 51 -2.75 -1.45 8.14
N ILE A 52 -3.51 -0.63 8.85
CA ILE A 52 -3.01 0.63 9.41
C ILE A 52 -2.85 0.42 10.91
N ASN A 53 -1.63 0.58 11.40
CA ASN A 53 -1.36 0.46 12.83
C ASN A 53 -1.84 1.71 13.61
N ILE A 54 -1.77 1.65 14.95
CA ILE A 54 -2.19 2.76 15.83
C ILE A 54 -1.40 4.07 15.60
N ASN A 55 -0.22 3.99 14.97
CA ASN A 55 0.60 5.15 14.62
C ASN A 55 0.26 5.75 13.24
N GLY A 56 -0.73 5.19 12.53
CA GLY A 56 -1.12 5.60 11.19
C GLY A 56 -0.14 5.14 10.10
N GLU A 57 0.65 4.09 10.35
CA GLU A 57 1.56 3.48 9.37
C GLU A 57 0.89 2.27 8.73
N VAL A 58 1.04 2.14 7.41
CA VAL A 58 0.57 0.98 6.64
C VAL A 58 1.58 -0.15 6.78
N VAL A 59 1.07 -1.37 7.00
CA VAL A 59 1.82 -2.63 7.13
C VAL A 59 1.15 -3.73 6.30
N LEU A 60 1.89 -4.77 5.94
CA LEU A 60 1.35 -5.94 5.24
C LEU A 60 0.79 -6.95 6.23
N LYS A 61 -0.49 -7.37 6.08
CA LYS A 61 -1.11 -8.39 6.93
C LYS A 61 -0.47 -9.78 6.79
N ASN A 62 0.09 -10.10 5.62
CA ASN A 62 0.64 -11.42 5.29
C ASN A 62 2.14 -11.56 5.62
N GLY A 63 2.76 -10.56 6.25
CA GLY A 63 4.18 -10.57 6.65
C GLY A 63 4.41 -10.75 8.16
N GLU A 64 3.35 -10.63 8.97
CA GLU A 64 3.27 -11.15 10.35
C GLU A 64 2.59 -12.53 10.33
#